data_AF-A0A940L299-F1
#
_entry.id   AF-A0A940L299-F1
#
_cell.length_a   1.000
_cell.length_b   1.000
_cell.length_c   1.000
_cell.angle_alpha   90.00
_cell.angle_beta   90.00
_cell.angle_gamma   90.00
#
_symmetry.space_group_name_H-M   'P 1'
#
loop_
_entity.id
_entity.type
_entity.pdbx_description
1 polymer ?
#
loop_
_entity_poly.entity_id
_entity_poly.type
_entity_poly.pdbx_seq_one_letter_code
_entity_poly.pdbx_strand_id
1 'polypeptide(L)'
;MFNKDVFKERIKKVQTDMKSFSREILDSKVEGRIIDSLSDIYLTMADKYVDAVKNGVNLPALVEIEDHPEEDRAYFVLKNLLEKMELDFTQKLVMSFKHDVTNEIEIGKIQIAFLDHVRRSLHGARTH
;
A
#
# COMPACT_ATOMS: atom_id res chain seq x y z
N MET A 1 0.78 -1.30 19.81
CA MET A 1 -0.20 -0.31 19.25
C MET A 1 0.31 0.14 17.89
N PHE A 2 -0.54 0.40 16.89
CA PHE A 2 -0.06 0.83 15.56
C PHE A 2 0.68 2.18 15.62
N ASN A 3 1.94 2.20 15.17
CA ASN A 3 2.72 3.44 15.08
C ASN A 3 2.70 4.00 13.64
N LYS A 4 1.91 5.08 13.43
CA LYS A 4 1.76 5.76 12.14
C LYS A 4 3.09 6.29 11.59
N ASP A 5 3.89 6.93 12.44
CA ASP A 5 5.09 7.63 11.99
C ASP A 5 6.15 6.64 11.51
N VAL A 6 6.34 5.55 12.25
CA VAL A 6 7.19 4.42 11.84
C VAL A 6 6.70 3.81 10.53
N PHE A 7 5.40 3.63 10.37
CA PHE A 7 4.84 3.14 9.10
C PHE A 7 5.16 4.09 7.95
N LYS A 8 4.92 5.40 8.10
CA LYS A 8 5.17 6.41 7.06
C LYS A 8 6.65 6.50 6.68
N GLU A 9 7.56 6.44 7.64
CA GLU A 9 9.00 6.40 7.36
C GLU A 9 9.40 5.18 6.53
N ARG A 10 8.84 4.01 6.86
CA ARG A 10 9.09 2.79 6.09
C ARG A 10 8.54 2.88 4.67
N ILE A 11 7.37 3.48 4.46
CA ILE A 11 6.82 3.72 3.11
C ILE A 11 7.74 4.63 2.28
N LYS A 12 8.22 5.74 2.85
CA LYS A 12 9.18 6.64 2.18
C LYS A 12 10.48 5.95 1.82
N LYS A 13 10.97 5.07 2.70
CA LYS A 13 12.15 4.25 2.43
C LYS A 13 11.90 3.30 1.26
N VAL A 14 10.78 2.58 1.26
CA VAL A 14 10.39 1.68 0.14
C VAL A 14 10.30 2.44 -1.17
N GLN A 15 9.66 3.62 -1.18
CA GLN A 15 9.59 4.48 -2.36
C GLN A 15 10.98 4.85 -2.88
N THR A 16 11.89 5.24 -2.00
CA THR A 16 13.27 5.62 -2.37
C THR A 16 14.05 4.42 -2.90
N ASP A 17 14.01 3.30 -2.18
CA ASP A 17 14.71 2.07 -2.53
C ASP A 17 14.21 1.58 -3.90
N MET A 18 12.89 1.47 -4.11
CA MET A 18 12.34 1.00 -5.39
C MET A 18 12.65 1.93 -6.56
N LYS A 19 12.68 3.26 -6.36
CA LYS A 19 13.09 4.21 -7.41
C LYS A 19 14.57 4.10 -7.78
N SER A 20 15.42 3.67 -6.84
CA SER A 20 16.84 3.47 -7.10
C SER A 20 17.13 2.23 -7.95
N PHE A 21 16.16 1.31 -8.06
CA PHE A 21 16.22 0.12 -8.91
C PHE A 21 15.29 0.28 -10.11
N SER A 22 15.82 0.74 -11.25
CA SER A 22 15.07 0.64 -12.51
C SER A 22 15.16 -0.78 -13.06
N ARG A 23 14.05 -1.28 -13.61
CA ARG A 23 14.01 -2.62 -14.23
C ARG A 23 14.39 -2.59 -15.72
N GLU A 24 14.62 -1.40 -16.28
CA GLU A 24 15.01 -1.16 -17.68
C GLU A 24 14.02 -1.67 -18.76
N ILE A 25 12.87 -2.22 -18.38
CA ILE A 25 11.84 -2.69 -19.32
C ILE A 25 10.80 -1.59 -19.59
N LEU A 26 10.47 -0.79 -18.57
CA LEU A 26 9.60 0.38 -18.71
C LEU A 26 10.42 1.67 -18.69
N ASP A 27 9.83 2.74 -19.22
CA ASP A 27 10.39 4.09 -19.06
C ASP A 27 10.51 4.42 -17.55
N SER A 28 11.70 4.84 -17.12
CA SER A 28 12.01 5.08 -15.71
C SER A 28 11.15 6.19 -15.08
N LYS A 29 10.63 7.13 -15.87
CA LYS A 29 9.67 8.12 -15.37
C LYS A 29 8.30 7.49 -15.14
N VAL A 30 7.90 6.53 -15.96
CA VAL A 30 6.66 5.76 -15.76
C VAL A 30 6.77 4.90 -14.50
N GLU A 31 7.86 4.15 -14.32
CA GLU A 31 8.11 3.37 -13.09
C GLU A 31 8.08 4.27 -11.84
N GLY A 32 8.80 5.40 -11.91
CA GLY A 32 8.84 6.37 -10.81
C GLY A 32 7.48 6.95 -10.45
N ARG A 33 6.64 7.28 -11.44
CA ARG A 33 5.28 7.79 -11.22
C ARG A 33 4.36 6.76 -10.56
N ILE A 34 4.48 5.49 -10.94
CA ILE A 34 3.70 4.42 -10.32
C ILE A 34 4.09 4.27 -8.86
N ILE A 35 5.39 4.24 -8.56
CA ILE A 35 5.91 4.13 -7.19
C ILE A 35 5.48 5.35 -6.35
N ASP A 36 5.55 6.56 -6.90
CA ASP A 36 5.07 7.78 -6.23
C ASP A 36 3.58 7.71 -5.89
N SER A 37 2.76 7.34 -6.86
CA SER A 37 1.32 7.24 -6.66
C SER A 37 0.96 6.24 -5.58
N LEU A 38 1.63 5.09 -5.53
CA LEU A 38 1.38 4.09 -4.49
C LEU A 38 1.82 4.59 -3.11
N SER A 39 3.00 5.22 -3.02
CA SER A 39 3.48 5.84 -1.78
C SER A 39 2.49 6.85 -1.23
N ASP A 40 2.04 7.79 -2.08
CA ASP A 40 1.11 8.85 -1.69
C ASP A 40 -0.22 8.32 -1.18
N ILE A 41 -0.75 7.26 -1.81
CA ILE A 41 -1.97 6.59 -1.35
C ILE A 41 -1.79 6.07 0.08
N TYR A 42 -0.71 5.34 0.35
CA TYR A 42 -0.50 4.77 1.69
C TYR A 42 -0.20 5.82 2.75
N LEU A 43 0.57 6.86 2.43
CA LEU A 43 0.83 7.97 3.34
C LEU A 43 -0.46 8.71 3.70
N THR A 44 -1.30 9.02 2.71
CA THR A 44 -2.59 9.70 2.90
C THR A 44 -3.56 8.85 3.71
N MET A 45 -3.64 7.56 3.42
CA MET A 45 -4.56 6.66 4.13
C MET A 45 -4.14 6.41 5.57
N ALA A 46 -2.83 6.37 5.84
CA ALA A 46 -2.32 6.28 7.21
C ALA A 46 -2.71 7.49 8.05
N ASP A 47 -2.60 8.70 7.51
CA ASP A 47 -3.06 9.91 8.21
C ASP A 47 -4.58 9.88 8.40
N LYS A 48 -5.33 9.65 7.33
CA LYS A 48 -6.79 9.65 7.35
C LYS A 48 -7.38 8.70 8.40
N TYR A 49 -6.94 7.44 8.44
CA TYR A 49 -7.56 6.46 9.34
C TYR A 49 -7.10 6.59 10.78
N VAL A 50 -5.84 6.94 11.03
CA VAL A 50 -5.38 7.19 12.40
C VAL A 50 -6.07 8.40 13.00
N ASP A 51 -6.23 9.48 12.22
CA ASP A 51 -6.90 10.68 12.69
C ASP A 51 -8.40 10.44 12.87
N ALA A 52 -9.02 9.62 12.00
CA ALA A 52 -10.42 9.23 12.16
C ALA A 52 -10.66 8.36 13.40
N VAL A 53 -9.76 7.43 13.71
CA VAL A 53 -9.83 6.63 14.95
C VAL A 53 -9.74 7.53 16.18
N LYS A 54 -8.73 8.41 16.25
CA LYS A 54 -8.52 9.30 17.40
C LYS A 54 -9.66 10.29 17.64
N ASN A 55 -10.29 10.77 16.57
CA ASN A 55 -11.37 11.76 16.66
C ASN A 55 -12.77 11.13 16.66
N GLY A 56 -12.88 9.80 16.65
CA GLY A 56 -14.17 9.10 16.59
C GLY A 56 -14.97 9.37 15.32
N VAL A 57 -14.30 9.67 14.20
CA VAL A 57 -14.96 9.93 12.92
C VAL A 57 -15.48 8.63 12.35
N ASN A 58 -16.77 8.61 12.03
CA ASN A 58 -17.42 7.47 11.41
C ASN A 58 -17.06 7.38 9.91
N LEU A 59 -16.04 6.58 9.59
CA LEU A 59 -15.70 6.20 8.21
C LEU A 59 -16.21 4.78 7.93
N PRO A 60 -16.80 4.50 6.74
CA PRO A 60 -17.34 3.18 6.42
C PRO A 60 -16.35 2.03 6.67
N ALA A 61 -15.08 2.21 6.29
CA ALA A 61 -14.05 1.20 6.50
C ALA A 61 -13.69 0.96 7.99
N LEU A 62 -13.97 1.92 8.89
CA LEU A 62 -13.82 1.75 10.33
C LEU A 62 -15.06 1.10 10.97
N VAL A 63 -16.25 1.29 10.40
CA VAL A 63 -17.49 0.61 10.83
C VAL A 63 -17.38 -0.89 10.61
N GLU A 64 -16.80 -1.30 9.47
CA GLU A 64 -16.58 -2.71 9.14
C GLU A 64 -15.70 -3.46 10.16
N ILE A 65 -14.99 -2.72 11.02
CA ILE A 65 -14.08 -3.27 12.02
C ILE A 65 -14.32 -2.64 13.41
N GLU A 66 -15.54 -2.18 13.69
CA GLU A 66 -15.90 -1.52 14.94
C GLU A 66 -15.75 -2.47 16.16
N ASP A 67 -15.85 -3.77 15.93
CA ASP A 67 -15.64 -4.82 16.93
C ASP A 67 -14.16 -4.95 17.38
N HIS A 68 -13.21 -4.38 16.62
CA HIS A 68 -11.80 -4.39 16.98
C HIS A 68 -11.43 -3.28 17.99
N PRO A 69 -10.39 -3.50 18.83
CA PRO A 69 -9.86 -2.48 19.73
C PRO A 69 -9.45 -1.21 19.00
N GLU A 70 -9.72 -0.04 19.60
CA GLU A 70 -9.45 1.27 18.99
C GLU A 70 -7.98 1.40 18.54
N GLU A 71 -7.03 0.96 19.36
CA GLU A 71 -5.59 1.00 19.07
C GLU A 71 -5.16 0.19 17.82
N ASP A 72 -6.01 -0.71 17.36
CA ASP A 72 -5.76 -1.62 16.24
C ASP A 72 -6.59 -1.30 15.01
N ARG A 73 -7.68 -0.52 15.12
CA ARG A 73 -8.60 -0.25 14.00
C ARG A 73 -7.88 0.33 12.79
N ALA A 74 -7.01 1.33 13.00
CA ALA A 74 -6.25 1.94 11.91
C ALA A 74 -5.35 0.92 11.17
N TYR A 75 -4.73 -0.01 11.91
CA TYR A 75 -3.94 -1.08 11.31
C TYR A 75 -4.82 -2.02 10.47
N PHE A 76 -5.98 -2.43 10.98
CA PHE A 76 -6.87 -3.34 10.27
C PHE A 76 -7.40 -2.72 8.97
N VAL A 77 -7.73 -1.43 8.95
CA VAL A 77 -8.14 -0.76 7.71
C VAL A 77 -7.00 -0.71 6.70
N LEU A 78 -5.78 -0.37 7.12
CA LEU A 78 -4.63 -0.34 6.23
C LEU A 78 -4.29 -1.74 5.69
N LYS A 79 -4.48 -2.79 6.49
CA LYS A 79 -4.35 -4.19 6.06
C LYS A 79 -5.40 -4.56 5.02
N ASN A 80 -6.66 -4.19 5.24
CA ASN A 80 -7.75 -4.45 4.30
C ASN A 80 -7.54 -3.71 2.97
N LEU A 81 -7.05 -2.46 3.02
CA LEU A 81 -6.66 -1.70 1.82
C LEU A 81 -5.59 -2.42 1.01
N LEU A 82 -4.54 -2.92 1.69
CA LEU A 82 -3.48 -3.70 1.09
C LEU A 82 -4.01 -4.96 0.40
N GLU A 83 -4.81 -5.77 1.09
CA GLU A 83 -5.39 -7.00 0.54
C GLU A 83 -6.27 -6.73 -0.69
N LYS A 84 -7.07 -5.65 -0.67
CA LYS A 84 -7.90 -5.23 -1.81
C LYS A 84 -7.06 -4.79 -3.02
N MET A 85 -5.98 -4.05 -2.81
CA MET A 85 -5.08 -3.62 -3.89
C MET A 85 -4.31 -4.79 -4.50
N GLU A 86 -3.84 -5.73 -3.67
CA GLU A 86 -3.15 -6.94 -4.14
C GLU A 86 -4.05 -7.78 -5.03
N LEU A 87 -5.31 -7.94 -4.65
CA LEU A 87 -6.29 -8.68 -5.46
C LEU A 87 -6.56 -8.00 -6.80
N ASP A 88 -6.81 -6.69 -6.81
CA ASP A 88 -7.08 -5.92 -8.05
C ASP A 88 -5.90 -6.00 -9.03
N PHE A 89 -4.67 -5.76 -8.54
CA PHE A 89 -3.48 -5.81 -9.40
C PHE A 89 -3.15 -7.22 -9.86
N THR A 90 -3.34 -8.24 -9.02
CA THR A 90 -3.15 -9.63 -9.42
C THR A 90 -4.14 -10.03 -10.52
N GLN A 91 -5.41 -9.64 -10.40
CA GLN A 91 -6.42 -9.91 -11.43
C GLN A 91 -6.06 -9.22 -12.77
N LYS A 92 -5.67 -7.94 -12.72
CA LYS A 92 -5.23 -7.19 -13.90
C LYS A 92 -4.00 -7.81 -14.54
N LEU A 93 -3.01 -8.22 -13.73
CA LEU A 93 -1.81 -8.90 -14.22
C LEU A 93 -2.15 -10.22 -14.92
N VAL A 94 -3.02 -11.05 -14.34
CA VAL A 94 -3.47 -12.31 -14.97
C VAL A 94 -4.19 -12.04 -16.30
N MET A 95 -5.02 -11.01 -16.38
CA MET A 95 -5.65 -10.61 -17.65
C MET A 95 -4.62 -10.14 -18.68
N SER A 96 -3.63 -9.36 -18.26
CA SER A 96 -2.55 -8.87 -19.14
C SER A 96 -1.71 -10.02 -19.70
N PHE A 97 -1.39 -11.04 -18.87
CA PHE A 97 -0.71 -12.26 -19.32
C PHE A 97 -1.52 -13.04 -20.36
N LYS A 98 -2.85 -13.11 -20.21
CA LYS A 98 -3.72 -13.77 -21.20
C LYS A 98 -3.70 -13.06 -22.56
N HIS A 99 -3.42 -11.76 -22.57
CA HIS A 99 -3.40 -10.92 -23.77
C HIS A 99 -2.00 -10.54 -24.26
N ASP A 100 -0.94 -11.07 -23.65
CA ASP A 100 0.48 -10.76 -23.91
C ASP A 100 0.78 -9.26 -24.00
N VAL A 101 0.32 -8.49 -23.02
CA VAL A 101 0.57 -7.04 -22.96
C VAL A 101 1.77 -6.75 -22.07
N THR A 102 2.97 -6.78 -22.65
CA THR A 102 4.26 -6.70 -21.93
C THR A 102 4.35 -5.52 -20.95
N ASN A 103 3.94 -4.31 -21.36
CA ASN A 103 4.01 -3.14 -20.49
C ASN A 103 3.07 -3.24 -19.28
N GLU A 104 1.85 -3.76 -19.46
CA GLU A 104 0.89 -3.96 -18.37
C GLU A 104 1.38 -5.01 -17.38
N ILE A 105 2.04 -6.05 -17.89
CA ILE A 105 2.68 -7.09 -17.06
C ILE A 105 3.76 -6.47 -16.16
N GLU A 106 4.63 -5.62 -16.71
CA GLU A 106 5.68 -4.99 -15.91
C GLU A 106 5.12 -4.00 -14.88
N ILE A 107 4.09 -3.23 -15.23
CA ILE A 107 3.38 -2.36 -14.29
C ILE A 107 2.83 -3.20 -13.11
N GLY A 108 2.18 -4.32 -13.40
CA GLY A 108 1.64 -5.21 -12.37
C GLY A 108 2.73 -5.79 -11.46
N LYS A 109 3.89 -6.17 -12.00
CA LYS A 109 5.02 -6.64 -11.20
C LYS A 109 5.60 -5.55 -10.29
N ILE A 110 5.61 -4.29 -10.71
CA ILE A 110 6.07 -3.16 -9.87
C ILE A 110 5.09 -2.95 -8.73
N GLN A 111 3.79 -2.96 -9.03
CA GLN A 111 2.74 -2.81 -8.04
C GLN A 111 2.79 -3.92 -6.98
N ILE A 112 2.84 -5.19 -7.38
CA ILE A 112 2.91 -6.33 -6.43
C ILE A 112 4.16 -6.23 -5.54
N ALA A 113 5.32 -5.91 -6.13
CA ALA A 113 6.55 -5.74 -5.35
C ALA A 113 6.42 -4.62 -4.29
N PHE A 114 5.81 -3.49 -4.66
CA PHE A 114 5.54 -2.40 -3.71
C PHE A 114 4.64 -2.87 -2.57
N LEU A 115 3.53 -3.54 -2.88
CA LEU A 115 2.58 -4.03 -1.87
C LEU A 115 3.21 -5.05 -0.90
N ASP A 116 4.08 -5.94 -1.39
CA ASP A 116 4.85 -6.84 -0.53
C ASP A 116 5.76 -6.10 0.47
N HIS A 117 6.31 -4.95 0.09
CA HIS A 117 7.07 -4.10 0.99
C HIS A 117 6.17 -3.37 2.00
N VAL A 118 5.00 -2.89 1.56
CA VAL A 118 3.99 -2.30 2.45
C VAL A 118 3.54 -3.31 3.49
N ARG A 119 3.27 -4.56 3.11
CA ARG A 119 2.87 -5.65 4.03
C ARG A 119 3.88 -5.82 5.17
N ARG A 120 5.15 -5.93 4.82
CA ARG A 120 6.26 -6.05 5.79
C ARG A 120 6.37 -4.83 6.68
N SER A 121 6.16 -3.64 6.12
CA SER A 121 6.18 -2.37 6.86
C SER A 121 5.03 -2.27 7.85
N LEU A 122 3.83 -2.69 7.46
CA LEU A 122 2.63 -2.70 8.29
C LEU A 122 2.79 -3.65 9.49
N HIS A 123 3.29 -4.86 9.27
CA HIS A 123 3.58 -5.80 10.36
C HIS A 123 4.65 -5.26 11.33
N GLY A 124 5.73 -4.69 10.81
CA GLY A 124 6.79 -4.12 11.65
C GLY A 124 6.39 -2.85 12.41
N ALA A 125 5.36 -2.14 11.98
CA ALA A 125 4.80 -0.99 12.69
C ALA A 125 3.79 -1.37 13.79
N ARG A 126 3.45 -2.66 13.90
CA ARG A 126 2.57 -3.22 14.95
C ARG A 126 3.36 -3.78 16.14
N THR A 127 4.62 -4.16 15.97
CA THR A 127 5.50 -4.64 17.04
C THR A 127 6.16 -3.46 17.76
N HIS A 128 5.44 -2.88 18.72
CA HIS A 128 5.90 -2.35 20.01
C HIS A 128 4.68 -1.98 20.87
#